data_AF-A0A959R2J3-F1
#
_entry.id   AF-A0A959R2J3-F1
#
_cell.length_a   1.000
_cell.length_b   1.000
_cell.length_c   1.000
_cell.angle_alpha   90.00
_cell.angle_beta   90.00
_cell.angle_gamma   90.00
#
_symmetry.space_group_name_H-M   'P 1'
#
loop_
_entity.id
_entity.type
_entity.pdbx_description
1 polymer ?
#
loop_
_entity_poly.entity_id
_entity_poly.type
_entity_poly.pdbx_seq_one_letter_code
_entity_poly.pdbx_strand_id
1 'polypeptide(L)'
;MLRNEYQNVSQTNHRDLRIRWVAMFLVLALFPSLMVGQGVEGEELVTDRPDQTESATTIAPGSVQIEAGVEISVNEFVDIYGGSDSTDTEQKLTAPALLVRVGLLDGVELRVGGSWIAQNFDPRNDCRKDIFPLPPCNYYTDLSGFGDIFIGGKARLLKGDGLSPQVALLAHLTLPVGANGIAPEVIVPDIRLAVAHDLSETFSLGYNIGGAWEDEELTGLYTVALGLSLTDAFGCFFELYGNGPWEENPEHSFDSGLTWLVTNNVQLDLSSGIGLTTEAEDLFLGAGLSVRLPR
;
A
#
# COMPACT_ATOMS: atom_id res chain seq x y z
N MET A 1 -64.36 -15.57 -1.82
CA MET A 1 -63.31 -15.69 -0.79
C MET A 1 -61.99 -15.48 -1.49
N LEU A 2 -61.50 -14.23 -1.46
CA LEU A 2 -60.20 -13.83 -0.88
C LEU A 2 -59.04 -14.18 -1.84
N ARG A 3 -58.63 -13.31 -2.78
CA ARG A 3 -57.98 -11.97 -2.70
C ARG A 3 -56.45 -12.09 -2.56
N ASN A 4 -55.77 -11.49 -3.56
CA ASN A 4 -54.44 -10.86 -3.58
C ASN A 4 -53.27 -11.49 -2.81
N GLU A 5 -52.15 -11.73 -3.50
CA GLU A 5 -50.84 -11.10 -3.22
C GLU A 5 -49.78 -11.63 -4.20
N TYR A 6 -49.88 -11.21 -5.46
CA TYR A 6 -48.69 -10.99 -6.30
C TYR A 6 -48.56 -9.48 -6.38
N GLN A 7 -47.55 -8.91 -5.70
CA GLN A 7 -46.88 -7.62 -5.92
C GLN A 7 -46.17 -7.18 -4.61
N ASN A 8 -44.89 -6.80 -4.75
CA ASN A 8 -44.00 -6.08 -3.81
C ASN A 8 -43.31 -6.85 -2.67
N VAL A 9 -42.01 -7.16 -2.87
CA VAL A 9 -40.93 -6.77 -1.94
C VAL A 9 -39.67 -6.38 -2.75
N SER A 10 -39.37 -5.07 -2.68
CA SER A 10 -38.13 -4.31 -2.98
C SER A 10 -37.16 -4.87 -4.03
N GLN A 11 -37.03 -4.30 -5.23
CA GLN A 11 -36.29 -3.03 -5.48
C GLN A 11 -35.24 -2.72 -4.41
N THR A 12 -34.13 -3.46 -4.41
CA THR A 12 -32.90 -3.02 -3.76
C THR A 12 -32.37 -1.80 -4.50
N ASN A 13 -32.32 -0.68 -3.77
CA ASN A 13 -31.88 0.63 -4.21
C ASN A 13 -30.46 0.57 -4.81
N HIS A 14 -30.35 0.73 -6.14
CA HIS A 14 -29.10 1.18 -6.80
C HIS A 14 -28.70 2.63 -6.41
N ARG A 15 -29.43 3.26 -5.47
CA ARG A 15 -29.13 4.59 -4.94
C ARG A 15 -28.18 4.59 -3.75
N ASP A 16 -28.08 3.50 -3.00
CA ASP A 16 -27.25 3.47 -1.78
C ASP A 16 -25.76 3.19 -2.06
N LEU A 17 -25.44 2.59 -3.22
CA LEU A 17 -24.04 2.47 -3.67
C LEU A 17 -23.44 3.81 -4.12
N ARG A 18 -24.25 4.79 -4.55
CA ARG A 18 -23.74 6.08 -5.04
C ARG A 18 -23.39 7.07 -3.94
N ILE A 19 -23.90 6.87 -2.71
CA ILE A 19 -23.72 7.83 -1.60
C ILE A 19 -22.39 7.60 -0.86
N ARG A 20 -21.76 6.42 -0.99
CA ARG A 20 -20.44 6.15 -0.40
C ARG A 20 -19.26 6.70 -1.21
N TRP A 21 -19.37 6.82 -2.53
CA TRP A 21 -18.33 7.42 -3.37
C TRP A 21 -18.24 8.95 -3.28
N VAL A 22 -19.36 9.62 -2.97
CA VAL A 22 -19.40 11.09 -2.88
C VAL A 22 -18.72 11.61 -1.61
N ALA A 23 -18.68 10.82 -0.54
CA ALA A 23 -17.95 11.18 0.69
C ALA A 23 -16.43 11.09 0.51
N MET A 24 -15.94 10.17 -0.35
CA MET A 24 -14.51 9.96 -0.59
C MET A 24 -13.86 11.11 -1.40
N PHE A 25 -14.63 11.76 -2.29
CA PHE A 25 -14.18 12.96 -2.99
C PHE A 25 -14.26 14.25 -2.16
N LEU A 26 -15.03 14.25 -1.05
CA LEU A 26 -15.22 15.44 -0.21
C LEU A 26 -14.13 15.64 0.85
N VAL A 27 -13.37 14.59 1.19
CA VAL A 27 -12.20 14.71 2.10
C VAL A 27 -10.97 15.29 1.35
N LEU A 28 -10.83 15.01 0.05
CA LEU A 28 -9.81 15.62 -0.82
C LEU A 28 -10.06 17.11 -1.11
N ALA A 29 -11.29 17.60 -0.92
CA ALA A 29 -11.67 18.97 -1.27
C ALA A 29 -11.52 19.99 -0.12
N LEU A 30 -11.25 19.56 1.13
CA LEU A 30 -11.29 20.43 2.31
C LEU A 30 -9.93 20.96 2.81
N PHE A 31 -8.83 20.73 2.09
CA PHE A 31 -7.50 21.24 2.47
C PHE A 31 -6.65 21.91 1.36
N PRO A 32 -7.09 23.00 0.67
CA PRO A 32 -6.14 23.77 -0.12
C PRO A 32 -6.00 25.25 0.26
N SER A 33 -6.29 25.67 1.50
CA SER A 33 -6.23 27.11 1.86
C SER A 33 -5.19 27.53 2.91
N LEU A 34 -4.31 26.63 3.37
CA LEU A 34 -3.35 26.98 4.45
C LEU A 34 -1.91 26.52 4.24
N MET A 35 -1.49 26.17 3.03
CA MET A 35 -0.11 25.72 2.76
C MET A 35 0.52 26.49 1.59
N VAL A 36 0.50 27.82 1.67
CA VAL A 36 1.51 28.64 0.96
C VAL A 36 2.65 28.88 1.93
N GLY A 37 3.36 27.81 2.27
CA GLY A 37 4.67 27.89 2.90
C GLY A 37 5.72 27.85 1.80
N GLN A 38 6.64 28.81 1.78
CA GLN A 38 7.80 28.74 0.89
C GLN A 38 8.56 27.46 1.23
N GLY A 39 8.70 26.56 0.26
CA GLY A 39 9.52 25.37 0.44
C GLY A 39 10.95 25.73 0.76
N VAL A 40 11.63 24.82 1.44
CA VAL A 40 13.07 24.93 1.63
C VAL A 40 13.69 24.93 0.23
N GLU A 41 14.24 26.08 -0.20
CA GLU A 41 14.95 26.19 -1.48
C GLU A 41 16.10 25.18 -1.50
N GLY A 42 16.06 24.23 -2.44
CA GLY A 42 17.21 23.40 -2.81
C GLY A 42 17.16 21.91 -2.44
N GLU A 43 16.19 21.42 -1.66
CA GLU A 43 16.05 19.98 -1.38
C GLU A 43 14.84 19.39 -2.11
N GLU A 44 15.09 18.45 -3.02
CA GLU A 44 14.06 17.71 -3.76
C GLU A 44 13.12 16.93 -2.83
N LEU A 45 11.85 16.80 -3.24
CA LEU A 45 10.87 15.97 -2.56
C LEU A 45 11.05 14.51 -2.96
N VAL A 46 11.68 13.71 -2.10
CA VAL A 46 11.79 12.25 -2.29
C VAL A 46 10.81 11.55 -1.35
N THR A 47 9.92 10.77 -1.92
CA THR A 47 8.89 10.00 -1.22
C THR A 47 9.22 8.52 -1.21
N ASP A 48 8.61 7.76 -0.30
CA ASP A 48 8.62 6.31 -0.30
C ASP A 48 7.30 5.75 -0.91
N ARG A 49 6.57 6.60 -1.64
CA ARG A 49 5.34 6.32 -2.39
C ARG A 49 5.47 6.82 -3.83
N PRO A 50 4.79 6.21 -4.80
CA PRO A 50 3.73 5.19 -4.63
C PRO A 50 4.15 3.73 -4.85
N ASP A 51 5.42 3.46 -5.12
CA ASP A 51 5.95 2.10 -5.34
C ASP A 51 6.24 1.39 -4.00
N GLN A 52 6.66 0.11 -4.06
CA GLN A 52 7.13 -0.67 -2.89
C GLN A 52 8.62 -0.40 -2.57
N THR A 53 9.36 0.18 -3.51
CA THR A 53 10.79 0.51 -3.40
C THR A 53 11.02 1.74 -2.52
N GLU A 54 11.23 1.49 -1.24
CA GLU A 54 11.70 2.49 -0.29
C GLU A 54 12.98 3.20 -0.74
N SER A 55 12.95 4.54 -0.71
CA SER A 55 14.06 5.36 -1.15
C SER A 55 15.31 5.18 -0.27
N ALA A 56 16.49 5.35 -0.87
CA ALA A 56 17.76 5.40 -0.15
C ALA A 56 18.04 6.78 0.49
N THR A 57 17.12 7.74 0.34
CA THR A 57 17.27 9.12 0.80
C THR A 57 16.63 9.33 2.18
N THR A 58 17.29 10.12 3.02
CA THR A 58 16.79 10.51 4.35
C THR A 58 16.28 11.94 4.37
N ILE A 59 15.25 12.20 5.18
CA ILE A 59 14.73 13.54 5.44
C ILE A 59 15.75 14.39 6.23
N ALA A 60 15.87 15.66 5.86
CA ALA A 60 16.79 16.60 6.51
C ALA A 60 16.45 16.87 7.99
N PRO A 61 17.44 17.16 8.86
CA PRO A 61 17.22 17.34 10.29
C PRO A 61 16.16 18.40 10.62
N GLY A 62 15.17 18.05 11.44
CA GLY A 62 14.07 18.93 11.83
C GLY A 62 12.97 19.07 10.78
N SER A 63 13.08 18.46 9.61
CA SER A 63 11.97 18.36 8.66
C SER A 63 11.03 17.21 9.02
N VAL A 64 9.76 17.40 8.68
CA VAL A 64 8.71 16.39 8.80
C VAL A 64 8.08 16.20 7.43
N GLN A 65 7.95 14.95 7.00
CA GLN A 65 7.26 14.56 5.79
C GLN A 65 6.16 13.55 6.13
N ILE A 66 4.99 13.74 5.55
CA ILE A 66 3.80 12.92 5.77
C ILE A 66 3.38 12.37 4.41
N GLU A 67 3.24 11.07 4.33
CA GLU A 67 2.83 10.34 3.13
C GLU A 67 1.56 9.56 3.49
N ALA A 68 0.49 9.75 2.75
CA ALA A 68 -0.80 9.13 3.01
C ALA A 68 -1.41 8.61 1.71
N GLY A 69 -1.86 7.35 1.73
CA GLY A 69 -2.44 6.69 0.56
C GLY A 69 -3.80 6.05 0.81
N VAL A 70 -4.48 5.73 -0.28
CA VAL A 70 -5.61 4.81 -0.34
C VAL A 70 -5.26 3.75 -1.38
N GLU A 71 -5.49 2.49 -1.03
CA GLU A 71 -5.29 1.36 -1.93
C GLU A 71 -6.50 0.43 -1.86
N ILE A 72 -6.91 -0.07 -3.01
CA ILE A 72 -7.94 -1.09 -3.15
C ILE A 72 -7.32 -2.24 -3.92
N SER A 73 -7.35 -3.44 -3.35
CA SER A 73 -6.93 -4.68 -4.02
C SER A 73 -8.05 -5.70 -4.08
N VAL A 74 -7.99 -6.56 -5.09
CA VAL A 74 -8.95 -7.63 -5.35
C VAL A 74 -8.18 -8.90 -5.68
N ASN A 75 -8.55 -10.02 -5.04
CA ASN A 75 -7.99 -11.35 -5.29
C ASN A 75 -9.12 -12.34 -5.60
N GLU A 76 -8.92 -13.21 -6.58
CA GLU A 76 -9.82 -14.29 -6.94
C GLU A 76 -9.19 -15.66 -6.65
N PHE A 77 -9.80 -16.41 -5.73
CA PHE A 77 -9.36 -17.75 -5.35
C PHE A 77 -10.26 -18.79 -6.01
N VAL A 78 -9.66 -19.81 -6.62
CA VAL A 78 -10.42 -20.95 -7.19
C VAL A 78 -10.38 -22.12 -6.23
N ASP A 79 -11.52 -22.38 -5.60
CA ASP A 79 -11.70 -23.52 -4.71
C ASP A 79 -12.36 -24.69 -5.45
N ILE A 80 -11.80 -25.89 -5.30
CA ILE A 80 -12.37 -27.13 -5.83
C ILE A 80 -12.94 -27.94 -4.67
N TYR A 81 -14.15 -27.56 -4.23
CA TYR A 81 -14.92 -28.38 -3.29
C TYR A 81 -15.92 -29.27 -4.04
N GLY A 82 -15.79 -30.59 -3.87
CA GLY A 82 -16.80 -31.56 -4.34
C GLY A 82 -16.91 -31.73 -5.86
N GLY A 83 -15.94 -31.25 -6.64
CA GLY A 83 -15.93 -31.37 -8.11
C GLY A 83 -16.72 -30.28 -8.84
N SER A 84 -17.03 -29.18 -8.17
CA SER A 84 -17.48 -27.91 -8.77
C SER A 84 -16.43 -26.84 -8.55
N ASP A 85 -16.15 -26.05 -9.58
CA ASP A 85 -15.31 -24.86 -9.48
C ASP A 85 -16.11 -23.75 -8.79
N SER A 86 -15.66 -23.30 -7.61
CA SER A 86 -16.13 -22.06 -6.97
C SER A 86 -15.02 -21.02 -7.03
N THR A 87 -15.39 -19.78 -7.33
CA THR A 87 -14.44 -18.65 -7.32
C THR A 87 -14.80 -17.72 -6.19
N ASP A 88 -13.98 -17.69 -5.15
CA ASP A 88 -14.12 -16.77 -4.04
C ASP A 88 -13.39 -15.47 -4.35
N THR A 89 -13.95 -14.35 -3.92
CA THR A 89 -13.35 -13.03 -4.15
C THR A 89 -13.07 -12.34 -2.83
N GLU A 90 -11.83 -11.94 -2.63
CA GLU A 90 -11.42 -11.05 -1.56
C GLU A 90 -11.32 -9.62 -2.10
N GLN A 91 -11.84 -8.66 -1.32
CA GLN A 91 -11.65 -7.24 -1.57
C GLN A 91 -11.06 -6.59 -0.33
N LYS A 92 -9.94 -5.89 -0.52
CA LYS A 92 -9.23 -5.19 0.55
C LYS A 92 -9.17 -3.70 0.24
N LEU A 93 -9.43 -2.90 1.26
CA LEU A 93 -9.27 -1.44 1.27
C LEU A 93 -8.28 -1.07 2.36
N THR A 94 -7.21 -0.38 1.98
CA THR A 94 -6.23 0.21 2.91
C THR A 94 -6.36 1.72 2.84
N ALA A 95 -6.87 2.36 3.91
CA ALA A 95 -7.11 3.81 3.93
C ALA A 95 -7.29 4.40 5.35
N PRO A 96 -6.43 5.33 5.81
CA PRO A 96 -5.23 5.79 5.15
C PRO A 96 -4.07 4.80 5.36
N ALA A 97 -3.26 4.58 4.32
CA ALA A 97 -1.91 4.04 4.46
C ALA A 97 -0.99 5.21 4.84
N LEU A 98 -0.70 5.38 6.14
CA LEU A 98 0.00 6.56 6.67
C LEU A 98 1.47 6.25 6.99
N LEU A 99 2.34 7.16 6.61
CA LEU A 99 3.75 7.20 7.00
C LEU A 99 4.13 8.63 7.38
N VAL A 100 4.70 8.78 8.58
CA VAL A 100 5.29 10.03 9.07
C VAL A 100 6.80 9.83 9.22
N ARG A 101 7.56 10.69 8.55
CA ARG A 101 9.03 10.67 8.53
C ARG A 101 9.54 11.94 9.18
N VAL A 102 10.48 11.79 10.11
CA VAL A 102 11.07 12.90 10.87
C VAL A 102 12.58 12.83 10.78
N GLY A 103 13.21 13.84 10.18
CA GLY A 103 14.67 13.91 10.12
C GLY A 103 15.25 14.23 11.50
N LEU A 104 16.06 13.34 12.06
CA LEU A 104 16.68 13.51 13.38
C LEU A 104 18.08 14.12 13.28
N LEU A 105 18.92 13.55 12.43
CA LEU A 105 20.32 13.94 12.20
C LEU A 105 20.63 13.85 10.70
N ASP A 106 21.76 14.40 10.26
CA ASP A 106 22.18 14.25 8.86
C ASP A 106 22.36 12.75 8.54
N GLY A 107 21.51 12.21 7.67
CA GLY A 107 21.50 10.79 7.33
C GLY A 107 20.74 9.87 8.29
N VAL A 108 19.93 10.39 9.22
CA VAL A 108 19.11 9.56 10.12
C VAL A 108 17.71 10.14 10.25
N GLU A 109 16.70 9.34 9.93
CA GLU A 109 15.28 9.67 10.14
C GLU A 109 14.57 8.63 11.02
N LEU A 110 13.59 9.11 11.77
CA LEU A 110 12.58 8.32 12.48
C LEU A 110 11.36 8.15 11.57
N ARG A 111 10.73 6.99 11.64
CA ARG A 111 9.55 6.63 10.87
C ARG A 111 8.47 6.08 11.80
N VAL A 112 7.25 6.54 11.61
CA VAL A 112 6.06 6.00 12.28
C VAL A 112 4.99 5.84 11.21
N GLY A 113 4.44 4.64 11.09
CA GLY A 113 3.41 4.36 10.11
C GLY A 113 2.29 3.51 10.68
N GLY A 114 1.25 3.35 9.88
CA GLY A 114 0.10 2.55 10.22
C GLY A 114 -1.01 2.71 9.19
N SER A 115 -1.80 1.66 9.07
CA SER A 115 -2.85 1.58 8.06
C SER A 115 -4.18 1.22 8.71
N TRP A 116 -5.29 1.77 8.23
CA TRP A 116 -6.60 1.17 8.49
C TRP A 116 -6.97 0.28 7.32
N ILE A 117 -7.34 -0.96 7.62
CA ILE A 117 -7.59 -2.01 6.65
C ILE A 117 -9.03 -2.47 6.82
N ALA A 118 -9.73 -2.71 5.71
CA ALA A 118 -10.99 -3.44 5.67
C ALA A 118 -10.91 -4.51 4.58
N GLN A 119 -11.16 -5.76 4.96
CA GLN A 119 -11.16 -6.92 4.10
C GLN A 119 -12.55 -7.55 4.14
N ASN A 120 -13.09 -7.83 2.96
CA ASN A 120 -14.34 -8.56 2.81
C ASN A 120 -14.06 -9.80 1.96
N PHE A 121 -14.47 -10.96 2.48
CA PHE A 121 -14.43 -12.22 1.75
C PHE A 121 -15.86 -12.56 1.28
N ASP A 122 -16.07 -12.62 -0.04
CA ASP A 122 -17.35 -13.00 -0.66
C ASP A 122 -17.23 -14.40 -1.28
N PRO A 123 -17.64 -15.46 -0.55
CA PRO A 123 -17.60 -16.81 -1.08
C PRO A 123 -18.72 -17.01 -2.11
N ARG A 124 -18.42 -17.06 -3.40
CA ARG A 124 -19.44 -17.36 -4.43
C ARG A 124 -19.63 -18.87 -4.53
N ASN A 125 -20.33 -19.43 -3.55
CA ASN A 125 -20.78 -20.81 -3.69
C ASN A 125 -22.06 -20.89 -4.55
N ASP A 126 -21.96 -21.57 -5.70
CA ASP A 126 -23.08 -22.28 -6.34
C ASP A 126 -23.55 -23.38 -5.39
N CYS A 127 -24.35 -22.99 -4.40
CA CYS A 127 -24.85 -23.89 -3.37
C CYS A 127 -25.92 -24.80 -3.98
N ARG A 128 -25.54 -25.98 -4.47
CA ARG A 128 -26.50 -27.06 -4.71
C ARG A 128 -27.17 -27.41 -3.38
N LYS A 129 -28.44 -27.00 -3.22
CA LYS A 129 -29.32 -27.26 -2.07
C LYS A 129 -29.62 -28.75 -1.82
N ASP A 130 -28.95 -29.65 -2.55
CA ASP A 130 -29.42 -31.00 -2.80
C ASP A 130 -28.57 -32.06 -2.09
N ILE A 131 -27.41 -31.69 -1.51
CA ILE A 131 -26.42 -32.64 -0.97
C ILE A 131 -25.97 -32.19 0.43
N PHE A 132 -26.57 -32.80 1.47
CA PHE A 132 -26.24 -32.73 2.91
C PHE A 132 -26.46 -31.37 3.64
N PRO A 133 -26.75 -31.39 4.96
CA PRO A 133 -26.87 -30.17 5.76
C PRO A 133 -25.46 -29.66 6.08
N LEU A 134 -24.85 -28.98 5.13
CA LEU A 134 -23.66 -28.17 5.38
C LEU A 134 -24.04 -26.93 6.22
N PRO A 135 -23.10 -26.37 7.02
CA PRO A 135 -23.32 -25.12 7.73
C PRO A 135 -23.76 -23.99 6.79
N PRO A 136 -24.51 -22.97 7.28
CA PRO A 136 -25.13 -21.96 6.44
C PRO A 136 -24.09 -21.20 5.59
N CYS A 137 -24.36 -21.13 4.28
CA CYS A 137 -23.48 -20.64 3.22
C CYS A 137 -23.25 -19.12 3.16
N ASN A 138 -23.34 -18.42 4.30
CA ASN A 138 -23.13 -16.97 4.39
C ASN A 138 -22.11 -16.67 5.49
N TYR A 139 -20.90 -17.21 5.36
CA TYR A 139 -19.79 -16.81 6.23
C TYR A 139 -19.12 -15.58 5.63
N TYR A 140 -19.77 -14.42 5.80
CA TYR A 140 -19.15 -13.13 5.55
C TYR A 140 -18.17 -12.87 6.69
N THR A 141 -16.89 -12.86 6.39
CA THR A 141 -15.90 -12.37 7.34
C THR A 141 -15.52 -10.96 6.89
N ASP A 142 -16.08 -9.97 7.58
CA ASP A 142 -15.66 -8.58 7.45
C ASP A 142 -14.64 -8.33 8.56
N LEU A 143 -13.36 -8.24 8.21
CA LEU A 143 -12.32 -7.82 9.13
C LEU A 143 -12.01 -6.36 8.86
N SER A 144 -12.02 -5.52 9.89
CA SER A 144 -11.59 -4.14 9.72
C SER A 144 -10.99 -3.54 10.98
N GLY A 145 -10.08 -2.61 10.78
CA GLY A 145 -9.45 -1.87 11.86
C GLY A 145 -8.04 -1.42 11.50
N PHE A 146 -7.37 -0.82 12.48
CA PHE A 146 -5.97 -0.48 12.32
C PHE A 146 -5.10 -1.74 12.32
N GLY A 147 -4.23 -1.82 11.33
CA GLY A 147 -3.17 -2.80 11.16
C GLY A 147 -1.84 -2.11 10.88
N ASP A 148 -0.78 -2.89 10.85
CA ASP A 148 0.56 -2.46 10.41
C ASP A 148 1.08 -1.20 11.11
N ILE A 149 0.71 -0.99 12.37
CA ILE A 149 1.25 0.13 13.14
C ILE A 149 2.69 -0.18 13.46
N PHE A 150 3.62 0.65 12.96
CA PHE A 150 5.05 0.43 13.16
C PHE A 150 5.77 1.68 13.63
N ILE A 151 6.92 1.44 14.26
CA ILE A 151 7.95 2.44 14.51
C ILE A 151 9.27 1.93 13.94
N GLY A 152 10.05 2.81 13.35
CA GLY A 152 11.34 2.43 12.80
C GLY A 152 12.21 3.62 12.44
N GLY A 153 13.26 3.35 11.68
CA GLY A 153 14.14 4.39 11.19
C GLY A 153 14.81 4.04 9.88
N LYS A 154 15.41 5.04 9.26
CA LYS A 154 16.27 4.90 8.09
C LYS A 154 17.58 5.62 8.36
N ALA A 155 18.67 4.92 8.13
CA ALA A 155 20.04 5.41 8.29
C ALA A 155 20.78 5.33 6.96
N ARG A 156 21.22 6.47 6.45
CA ARG A 156 22.01 6.55 5.23
C ARG A 156 23.41 6.02 5.48
N LEU A 157 23.80 5.01 4.70
CA LEU A 157 25.11 4.39 4.73
C LEU A 157 26.06 5.04 3.72
N LEU A 158 25.55 5.36 2.51
CA LEU A 158 26.29 6.03 1.45
C LEU A 158 25.46 7.17 0.89
N LYS A 159 26.07 8.36 0.75
CA LYS A 159 25.40 9.56 0.21
C LYS A 159 25.12 9.48 -1.29
N GLY A 160 25.87 8.67 -2.02
CA GLY A 160 25.97 8.74 -3.48
C GLY A 160 26.66 10.02 -3.96
N ASP A 161 27.31 9.92 -5.11
CA ASP A 161 27.88 11.05 -5.85
C ASP A 161 28.17 10.59 -7.29
N GLY A 162 27.56 11.26 -8.28
CA GLY A 162 27.58 10.84 -9.68
C GLY A 162 27.09 9.40 -9.86
N LEU A 163 27.97 8.52 -10.35
CA LEU A 163 27.65 7.10 -10.58
C LEU A 163 27.72 6.23 -9.31
N SER A 164 28.15 6.77 -8.16
CA SER A 164 28.13 6.03 -6.91
C SER A 164 26.70 5.97 -6.37
N PRO A 165 26.19 4.79 -6.00
CA PRO A 165 24.84 4.68 -5.48
C PRO A 165 24.69 5.37 -4.12
N GLN A 166 23.47 5.80 -3.87
CA GLN A 166 22.99 6.07 -2.52
C GLN A 166 22.61 4.74 -1.87
N VAL A 167 22.93 4.58 -0.59
CA VAL A 167 22.59 3.36 0.16
C VAL A 167 22.08 3.74 1.53
N ALA A 168 20.95 3.16 1.94
CA ALA A 168 20.41 3.30 3.29
C ALA A 168 20.00 1.95 3.86
N LEU A 169 20.06 1.85 5.18
CA LEU A 169 19.48 0.75 5.94
C LEU A 169 18.19 1.24 6.59
N LEU A 170 17.12 0.49 6.41
CA LEU A 170 15.86 0.68 7.09
C LEU A 170 15.66 -0.47 8.07
N ALA A 171 15.08 -0.17 9.21
CA ALA A 171 14.61 -1.17 10.15
C ALA A 171 13.35 -0.65 10.84
N HIS A 172 12.25 -1.40 10.79
CA HIS A 172 11.05 -1.11 11.57
C HIS A 172 10.67 -2.28 12.47
N LEU A 173 9.76 -1.97 13.39
CA LEU A 173 9.12 -2.89 14.30
C LEU A 173 7.62 -2.66 14.16
N THR A 174 6.92 -3.59 13.51
CA THR A 174 5.47 -3.62 13.50
C THR A 174 4.99 -4.14 14.85
N LEU A 175 4.07 -3.41 15.45
CA LEU A 175 3.62 -3.61 16.82
C LEU A 175 2.33 -4.43 16.83
N PRO A 176 2.13 -5.31 17.83
CA PRO A 176 0.88 -6.06 18.02
C PRO A 176 -0.20 -5.18 18.64
N VAL A 177 -0.48 -4.05 18.00
CA VAL A 177 -1.47 -3.07 18.40
C VAL A 177 -2.38 -2.78 17.22
N GLY A 178 -3.68 -2.95 17.41
CA GLY A 178 -4.65 -2.80 16.34
C GLY A 178 -5.84 -3.75 16.50
N ALA A 179 -6.52 -4.03 15.40
CA ALA A 179 -7.68 -4.92 15.40
C ALA A 179 -7.26 -6.40 15.32
N ASN A 180 -7.96 -7.25 16.06
CA ASN A 180 -7.77 -8.70 16.01
C ASN A 180 -8.05 -9.21 14.58
N GLY A 181 -7.17 -10.09 14.07
CA GLY A 181 -7.25 -10.62 12.71
C GLY A 181 -6.75 -9.65 11.63
N ILE A 182 -6.24 -8.47 12.00
CA ILE A 182 -5.60 -7.51 11.10
C ILE A 182 -4.18 -7.19 11.59
N ALA A 183 -4.01 -6.83 12.87
CA ALA A 183 -2.70 -6.58 13.45
C ALA A 183 -1.98 -7.90 13.79
N PRO A 184 -0.64 -7.93 13.76
CA PRO A 184 0.11 -9.13 14.13
C PRO A 184 -0.08 -9.47 15.60
N GLU A 185 0.07 -10.75 15.97
CA GLU A 185 -0.03 -11.19 17.37
C GLU A 185 1.23 -10.88 18.18
N VAL A 186 2.37 -10.76 17.48
CA VAL A 186 3.69 -10.48 18.06
C VAL A 186 4.32 -9.26 17.39
N ILE A 187 5.43 -8.78 17.95
CA ILE A 187 6.24 -7.76 17.27
C ILE A 187 6.89 -8.42 16.04
N VAL A 188 6.75 -7.80 14.88
CA VAL A 188 7.37 -8.23 13.62
C VAL A 188 8.48 -7.23 13.27
N PRO A 189 9.75 -7.61 13.46
CA PRO A 189 10.88 -6.83 12.95
C PRO A 189 10.99 -6.96 11.44
N ASP A 190 11.29 -5.85 10.76
CA ASP A 190 11.77 -5.86 9.38
C ASP A 190 13.11 -5.15 9.26
N ILE A 191 13.90 -5.60 8.30
CA ILE A 191 15.13 -4.91 7.90
C ILE A 191 15.26 -4.93 6.39
N ARG A 192 15.60 -3.79 5.80
CA ARG A 192 15.86 -3.70 4.35
C ARG A 192 16.99 -2.75 4.04
N LEU A 193 17.80 -3.16 3.07
CA LEU A 193 18.78 -2.30 2.43
C LEU A 193 18.11 -1.65 1.22
N ALA A 194 18.19 -0.31 1.14
CA ALA A 194 17.75 0.48 0.00
C ALA A 194 18.95 0.97 -0.78
N VAL A 195 18.92 0.81 -2.10
CA VAL A 195 19.96 1.30 -3.00
C VAL A 195 19.32 2.08 -4.12
N ALA A 196 19.88 3.25 -4.45
CA ALA A 196 19.39 4.09 -5.54
C ALA A 196 20.55 4.59 -6.41
N HIS A 197 20.31 4.66 -7.72
CA HIS A 197 21.22 5.20 -8.72
C HIS A 197 20.49 6.24 -9.57
N ASP A 198 21.09 7.43 -9.69
CA ASP A 198 20.67 8.43 -10.67
C ASP A 198 21.42 8.14 -11.98
N LEU A 199 20.77 7.44 -12.91
CA LEU A 199 21.40 6.97 -14.15
C LEU A 199 21.56 8.12 -15.16
N SER A 200 20.60 9.04 -15.17
CA SER A 200 20.62 10.29 -15.93
C SER A 200 19.63 11.29 -15.33
N GLU A 201 19.48 12.48 -15.95
CA GLU A 201 18.40 13.43 -15.60
C GLU A 201 16.99 12.86 -15.84
N THR A 202 16.87 11.78 -16.62
CA THR A 202 15.60 11.17 -16.99
C THR A 202 15.35 9.85 -16.28
N PHE A 203 16.40 9.07 -16.00
CA PHE A 203 16.26 7.71 -15.48
C PHE A 203 16.88 7.56 -14.10
N SER A 204 16.13 6.94 -13.19
CA SER A 204 16.62 6.49 -11.89
C SER A 204 16.33 5.00 -11.70
N LEU A 205 17.18 4.33 -10.93
CA LEU A 205 17.01 2.92 -10.58
C LEU A 205 17.09 2.77 -9.06
N GLY A 206 16.00 2.34 -8.45
CA GLY A 206 15.92 1.95 -7.05
C GLY A 206 15.78 0.44 -6.92
N TYR A 207 16.37 -0.14 -5.87
CA TYR A 207 16.11 -1.51 -5.50
C TYR A 207 16.32 -1.73 -4.02
N ASN A 208 15.53 -2.65 -3.47
CA ASN A 208 15.66 -3.07 -2.08
C ASN A 208 15.86 -4.57 -1.97
N ILE A 209 16.52 -4.96 -0.89
CA ILE A 209 16.58 -6.34 -0.43
C ILE A 209 16.46 -6.36 1.09
N GLY A 210 15.66 -7.26 1.62
CA GLY A 210 15.37 -7.30 3.04
C GLY A 210 14.58 -8.52 3.45
N GLY A 211 13.98 -8.43 4.62
CA GLY A 211 13.02 -9.41 5.10
C GLY A 211 12.39 -9.01 6.43
N ALA A 212 11.30 -9.68 6.75
CA ALA A 212 10.56 -9.55 7.99
C ALA A 212 10.52 -10.91 8.71
N TRP A 213 10.46 -10.87 10.04
CA TRP A 213 10.31 -12.07 10.87
C TRP A 213 8.85 -12.23 11.31
N GLU A 214 8.10 -13.00 10.54
CA GLU A 214 6.70 -13.33 10.78
C GLU A 214 6.62 -14.73 11.39
N ASP A 215 5.97 -14.87 12.55
CA ASP A 215 5.81 -16.17 13.25
C ASP A 215 7.12 -16.97 13.43
N GLU A 216 8.22 -16.27 13.71
CA GLU A 216 9.59 -16.80 13.85
C GLU A 216 10.26 -17.28 12.54
N GLU A 217 9.59 -17.14 11.40
CA GLU A 217 10.12 -17.44 10.07
C GLU A 217 10.53 -16.16 9.33
N LEU A 218 11.61 -16.26 8.53
CA LEU A 218 12.10 -15.13 7.74
C LEU A 218 11.40 -15.12 6.38
N THR A 219 10.50 -14.16 6.20
CA THR A 219 9.95 -13.78 4.89
C THR A 219 10.92 -12.82 4.25
N GLY A 220 11.53 -13.18 3.13
CA GLY A 220 12.43 -12.26 2.45
C GLY A 220 11.69 -11.39 1.44
N LEU A 221 12.28 -10.24 1.11
CA LEU A 221 11.70 -9.21 0.26
C LEU A 221 12.73 -8.67 -0.72
N TYR A 222 12.30 -8.43 -1.96
CA TYR A 222 13.07 -7.65 -2.93
C TYR A 222 12.16 -6.72 -3.73
N THR A 223 12.72 -5.60 -4.18
CA THR A 223 12.06 -4.68 -5.10
C THR A 223 13.07 -4.14 -6.10
N VAL A 224 12.61 -3.81 -7.31
CA VAL A 224 13.40 -3.14 -8.36
C VAL A 224 12.49 -2.17 -9.10
N ALA A 225 12.71 -0.87 -8.93
CA ALA A 225 11.94 0.19 -9.55
C ALA A 225 12.78 1.01 -10.53
N LEU A 226 12.26 1.21 -11.74
CA LEU A 226 12.79 2.13 -12.73
C LEU A 226 11.94 3.39 -12.77
N GLY A 227 12.50 4.53 -12.36
CA GLY A 227 11.86 5.83 -12.41
C GLY A 227 12.18 6.58 -13.71
N LEU A 228 11.20 7.30 -14.24
CA LEU A 228 11.31 8.15 -15.42
C LEU A 228 10.78 9.55 -15.12
N SER A 229 11.63 10.57 -15.25
CA SER A 229 11.23 11.98 -15.21
C SER A 229 10.72 12.41 -16.57
N LEU A 230 9.40 12.59 -16.71
CA LEU A 230 8.76 13.03 -17.96
C LEU A 230 8.87 14.55 -18.15
N THR A 231 8.79 15.29 -17.05
CA THR A 231 9.03 16.73 -16.93
C THR A 231 9.51 17.03 -15.50
N ASP A 232 9.88 18.27 -15.20
CA ASP A 232 10.22 18.71 -13.83
C ASP A 232 9.10 18.49 -12.80
N ALA A 233 7.85 18.31 -13.24
CA ALA A 233 6.70 18.14 -12.36
C ALA A 233 6.01 16.78 -12.47
N PHE A 234 6.32 15.98 -13.49
CA PHE A 234 5.64 14.70 -13.76
C PHE A 234 6.65 13.59 -13.94
N GLY A 235 6.45 12.50 -13.20
CA GLY A 235 7.21 11.27 -13.32
C GLY A 235 6.31 10.07 -13.54
N CYS A 236 6.93 8.97 -13.95
CA CYS A 236 6.32 7.65 -13.89
C CYS A 236 7.35 6.61 -13.45
N PHE A 237 6.89 5.44 -13.04
CA PHE A 237 7.77 4.33 -12.69
C PHE A 237 7.19 3.00 -13.16
N PHE A 238 8.07 2.01 -13.22
CA PHE A 238 7.74 0.61 -13.41
C PHE A 238 8.53 -0.20 -12.40
N GLU A 239 7.88 -1.08 -11.67
CA GLU A 239 8.54 -1.85 -10.62
C GLU A 239 8.18 -3.34 -10.68
N LEU A 240 9.17 -4.16 -10.33
CA LEU A 240 9.02 -5.57 -10.04
C LEU A 240 9.37 -5.78 -8.57
N TYR A 241 8.51 -6.47 -7.85
CA TYR A 241 8.73 -6.77 -6.44
C TYR A 241 8.25 -8.17 -6.08
N GLY A 242 8.72 -8.65 -4.94
CA GLY A 242 8.28 -9.92 -4.40
C GLY A 242 8.64 -10.07 -2.93
N ASN A 243 7.81 -10.85 -2.24
CA ASN A 243 7.93 -11.21 -0.85
C ASN A 243 7.52 -12.67 -0.67
N GLY A 244 8.09 -13.35 0.31
CA GLY A 244 7.65 -14.69 0.66
C GLY A 244 8.70 -15.50 1.39
N PRO A 245 8.31 -16.70 1.89
CA PRO A 245 9.24 -17.63 2.50
C PRO A 245 10.24 -18.11 1.44
N TRP A 246 11.52 -18.19 1.81
CA TRP A 246 12.58 -18.60 0.88
C TRP A 246 12.45 -20.05 0.40
N GLU A 247 11.75 -20.88 1.16
CA GLU A 247 11.58 -22.33 0.90
C GLU A 247 10.24 -22.67 0.23
N GLU A 248 9.35 -21.67 0.03
CA GLU A 248 8.03 -21.85 -0.56
C GLU A 248 7.88 -21.15 -1.92
N ASN A 249 6.64 -20.90 -2.36
CA ASN A 249 6.35 -20.13 -3.57
C ASN A 249 6.26 -18.65 -3.19
N PRO A 250 7.28 -17.82 -3.49
CA PRO A 250 7.20 -16.39 -3.20
C PRO A 250 6.20 -15.69 -4.12
N GLU A 251 5.63 -14.62 -3.59
CA GLU A 251 4.82 -13.67 -4.34
C GLU A 251 5.72 -12.86 -5.28
N HIS A 252 5.26 -12.68 -6.51
CA HIS A 252 5.88 -11.80 -7.48
C HIS A 252 4.81 -10.91 -8.10
N SER A 253 5.11 -9.63 -8.17
CA SER A 253 4.18 -8.62 -8.69
C SER A 253 4.90 -7.64 -9.59
N PHE A 254 4.10 -6.98 -10.42
CA PHE A 254 4.53 -5.85 -11.24
C PHE A 254 3.56 -4.71 -11.04
N ASP A 255 4.08 -3.51 -10.85
CA ASP A 255 3.28 -2.31 -10.79
C ASP A 255 3.90 -1.15 -11.58
N SER A 256 3.08 -0.12 -11.72
CA SER A 256 3.48 1.13 -12.35
C SER A 256 2.60 2.25 -11.86
N GLY A 257 3.07 3.48 -12.04
CA GLY A 257 2.29 4.62 -11.64
C GLY A 257 2.85 5.94 -12.13
N LEU A 258 2.14 7.00 -11.74
CA LEU A 258 2.40 8.38 -12.10
C LEU A 258 2.58 9.21 -10.84
N THR A 259 3.54 10.12 -10.87
CA THR A 259 3.74 11.12 -9.81
C THR A 259 3.56 12.52 -10.39
N TRP A 260 2.97 13.41 -9.60
CA TRP A 260 2.80 14.81 -9.93
C TRP A 260 3.26 15.69 -8.76
N LEU A 261 4.38 16.38 -8.95
CA LEU A 261 4.91 17.39 -8.04
C LEU A 261 4.12 18.70 -8.23
N VAL A 262 3.09 18.88 -7.41
CA VAL A 262 2.20 20.06 -7.42
C VAL A 262 2.96 21.31 -6.97
N THR A 263 3.82 21.13 -5.96
CA THR A 263 4.76 22.14 -5.47
C THR A 263 6.02 21.42 -4.98
N ASN A 264 7.11 22.16 -4.69
CA ASN A 264 8.34 21.58 -4.12
C ASN A 264 8.14 20.82 -2.79
N ASN A 265 6.96 20.91 -2.16
CA ASN A 265 6.63 20.23 -0.91
C ASN A 265 5.41 19.30 -1.02
N VAL A 266 4.74 19.22 -2.17
CA VAL A 266 3.48 18.50 -2.32
C VAL A 266 3.51 17.66 -3.58
N GLN A 267 3.37 16.35 -3.40
CA GLN A 267 3.26 15.39 -4.49
C GLN A 267 1.94 14.63 -4.39
N LEU A 268 1.32 14.39 -5.53
CA LEU A 268 0.21 13.46 -5.71
C LEU A 268 0.69 12.27 -6.52
N ASP A 269 0.11 11.11 -6.26
CA ASP A 269 0.46 9.89 -6.96
C ASP A 269 -0.76 9.02 -7.28
N LEU A 270 -0.61 8.21 -8.33
CA LEU A 270 -1.53 7.15 -8.72
C LEU A 270 -0.71 5.92 -9.10
N SER A 271 -1.12 4.75 -8.65
CA SER A 271 -0.47 3.48 -8.99
C SER A 271 -1.48 2.38 -9.28
N SER A 272 -1.01 1.36 -9.99
CA SER A 272 -1.73 0.13 -10.22
C SER A 272 -0.74 -1.01 -10.42
N GLY A 273 -1.05 -2.19 -9.91
CA GLY A 273 -0.22 -3.36 -10.12
C GLY A 273 -1.02 -4.64 -10.20
N ILE A 274 -0.32 -5.68 -10.62
CA ILE A 274 -0.84 -7.03 -10.87
C ILE A 274 0.09 -8.08 -10.28
N GLY A 275 -0.50 -9.17 -9.84
CA GLY A 275 0.21 -10.39 -9.47
C GLY A 275 0.74 -11.09 -10.71
N LEU A 276 1.99 -11.56 -10.62
CA LEU A 276 2.63 -12.44 -11.60
C LEU A 276 2.58 -13.92 -11.16
N THR A 277 2.25 -14.16 -9.89
CA THR A 277 2.09 -15.48 -9.26
C THR A 277 0.72 -15.61 -8.62
N THR A 278 0.26 -16.84 -8.39
CA THR A 278 -1.04 -17.11 -7.74
C THR A 278 -1.13 -16.65 -6.29
N GLU A 279 0.02 -16.53 -5.61
CA GLU A 279 0.06 -16.07 -4.21
C GLU A 279 0.01 -14.53 -4.09
N ALA A 280 0.28 -13.81 -5.18
CA ALA A 280 0.33 -12.35 -5.16
C ALA A 280 -1.06 -11.75 -5.35
N GLU A 281 -1.26 -10.49 -4.91
CA GLU A 281 -2.50 -9.79 -5.17
C GLU A 281 -2.79 -9.69 -6.68
N ASP A 282 -3.98 -10.08 -7.14
CA ASP A 282 -4.27 -10.16 -8.58
C ASP A 282 -4.25 -8.78 -9.24
N LEU A 283 -4.86 -7.80 -8.56
CA LEU A 283 -4.95 -6.42 -9.03
C LEU A 283 -5.09 -5.46 -7.85
N PHE A 284 -4.33 -4.36 -7.88
CA PHE A 284 -4.57 -3.22 -6.99
C PHE A 284 -4.60 -1.89 -7.74
N LEU A 285 -5.27 -0.90 -7.13
CA LEU A 285 -5.27 0.50 -7.53
C LEU A 285 -4.96 1.37 -6.30
N GLY A 286 -3.97 2.26 -6.44
CA GLY A 286 -3.50 3.15 -5.41
C GLY A 286 -3.61 4.62 -5.80
N ALA A 287 -3.82 5.48 -4.80
CA ALA A 287 -3.70 6.93 -4.93
C ALA A 287 -3.14 7.52 -3.63
N GLY A 288 -2.36 8.59 -3.73
CA GLY A 288 -1.66 9.14 -2.57
C GLY A 288 -1.36 10.62 -2.63
N LEU A 289 -1.02 11.12 -1.44
CA LEU A 289 -0.60 12.49 -1.17
C LEU A 289 0.63 12.44 -0.26
N SER A 290 1.69 13.12 -0.68
CA SER A 290 2.90 13.33 0.12
C SER A 290 3.12 14.81 0.34
N VAL A 291 3.35 15.20 1.60
CA VAL A 291 3.56 16.59 2.00
C VAL A 291 4.78 16.71 2.91
N ARG A 292 5.70 17.59 2.53
CA ARG A 292 6.78 18.06 3.41
C ARG A 292 6.32 19.34 4.11
N LEU A 293 6.35 19.36 5.44
CA LEU A 293 5.95 20.53 6.19
C LEU A 293 6.98 21.65 6.04
N PRO A 294 6.54 22.92 5.86
CA PRO A 294 7.45 24.06 5.85
C PRO A 294 8.10 24.23 7.23
N ARG A 295 9.33 24.74 7.22
CA ARG A 295 10.09 25.08 8.44
C ARG A 295 9.82 26.51 8.89
#